data_AF-C1C7E0-F1
#
_entry.id   AF-C1C7E0-F1
#
_cell.length_a   1.000
_cell.length_b   1.000
_cell.length_c   1.000
_cell.angle_alpha   90.00
_cell.angle_beta   90.00
_cell.angle_gamma   90.00
#
_symmetry.space_group_name_H-M   'P 1'
#
loop_
_entity.id
_entity.type
_entity.pdbx_description
1 polymer ?
#
loop_
_entity_poly.entity_id
_entity_poly.type
_entity_poly.pdbx_seq_one_letter_code
_entity_poly.pdbx_strand_id
1 'polypeptide(L)'
;MGDFPHDFFDIYLDHVAKYAYEQKVNNIKEYYPLKRAILHQENALYFRLFSNFDDFLEKNYLKTIWQVSKETPFSEMDFNMFKNISEKIIFERGSKMLNDLKSNYKK
;
A
#
# COMPACT_ATOMS: atom_id res chain seq x y z
N MET A 1 22.21 11.37 -1.85
CA MET A 1 21.26 12.01 -2.77
C MET A 1 20.46 10.89 -3.42
N GLY A 2 19.17 10.80 -3.09
CA GLY A 2 18.15 10.16 -3.94
C GLY A 2 18.13 8.64 -4.08
N ASP A 3 18.11 7.86 -3.00
CA ASP A 3 17.55 6.50 -3.09
C ASP A 3 16.02 6.61 -3.07
N PHE A 4 15.41 6.54 -4.27
CA PHE A 4 13.97 6.42 -4.51
C PHE A 4 13.84 5.49 -5.72
N PRO A 5 13.09 4.36 -5.67
CA PRO A 5 11.68 4.32 -5.28
C PRO A 5 11.28 3.12 -4.41
N HIS A 6 12.24 2.47 -3.73
CA HIS A 6 11.96 1.25 -2.98
C HIS A 6 11.10 1.52 -1.73
N ASP A 7 11.34 2.63 -1.04
CA ASP A 7 10.67 2.96 0.23
C ASP A 7 9.22 3.46 0.09
N PHE A 8 8.76 3.74 -1.15
CA PHE A 8 7.53 4.51 -1.32
C PHE A 8 6.30 3.74 -0.84
N PHE A 9 6.21 2.44 -1.10
CA PHE A 9 5.08 1.63 -0.66
C PHE A 9 5.09 1.39 0.85
N ASP A 10 6.27 1.16 1.45
CA ASP A 10 6.43 1.00 2.90
C ASP A 10 5.95 2.26 3.62
N ILE A 11 6.55 3.40 3.26
CA ILE A 11 6.24 4.71 3.83
C ILE A 11 4.77 5.03 3.59
N TYR A 12 4.27 4.86 2.36
CA TYR A 12 2.88 5.17 2.04
C TYR A 12 1.90 4.38 2.91
N LEU A 13 2.03 3.06 2.94
CA LEU A 13 1.09 2.19 3.63
C LEU A 13 1.16 2.37 5.15
N ASP A 14 2.35 2.60 5.71
CA ASP A 14 2.51 2.91 7.14
C ASP A 14 1.83 4.21 7.54
N HIS A 15 1.96 5.25 6.71
CA HIS A 15 1.31 6.51 6.97
C HIS A 15 -0.20 6.41 6.81
N VAL A 16 -0.70 5.68 5.81
CA VAL A 16 -2.14 5.45 5.66
C VAL A 16 -2.69 4.65 6.84
N ALA A 17 -2.04 3.56 7.23
CA ALA A 17 -2.42 2.76 8.39
C ALA A 17 -2.51 3.65 9.65
N LYS A 18 -1.47 4.43 9.94
CA LYS A 18 -1.41 5.29 11.13
C LYS A 18 -2.38 6.46 11.10
N TYR A 19 -2.43 7.21 9.99
CA TYR A 19 -3.09 8.51 9.94
C TYR A 19 -4.52 8.47 9.39
N ALA A 20 -4.85 7.52 8.52
CA ALA A 20 -6.21 7.38 8.01
C ALA A 20 -7.05 6.41 8.85
N TYR A 21 -6.40 5.40 9.46
CA TYR A 21 -7.09 4.29 10.15
C TYR A 21 -6.62 4.04 11.58
N GLU A 22 -5.83 4.97 12.15
CA GLU A 22 -5.38 4.96 13.55
C GLU A 22 -4.70 3.65 14.00
N GLN A 23 -4.10 2.92 13.05
CA GLN A 23 -3.37 1.68 13.35
C GLN A 23 -2.08 2.00 14.10
N LYS A 24 -1.73 1.11 15.03
CA LYS A 24 -0.45 1.20 15.74
C LYS A 24 0.69 0.76 14.81
N VAL A 25 1.44 1.73 14.29
CA VAL A 25 2.66 1.50 13.51
C VAL A 25 3.88 1.92 14.33
N ASN A 26 4.76 0.97 14.64
CA ASN A 26 5.98 1.23 15.41
C ASN A 26 7.10 1.74 14.48
N ASN A 27 7.98 2.60 15.00
CA ASN A 27 9.19 3.07 14.30
C ASN A 27 8.97 3.74 12.93
N ILE A 28 7.81 4.34 12.71
CA ILE A 28 7.53 5.05 11.44
C ILE A 28 8.44 6.26 11.28
N LYS A 29 9.17 6.32 10.16
CA LYS A 29 9.91 7.51 9.75
C LYS A 29 8.93 8.55 9.21
N GLU A 30 8.66 9.58 9.99
CA GLU A 30 7.68 10.60 9.65
C GLU A 30 8.00 11.31 8.33
N TYR A 31 7.03 11.29 7.40
CA TYR A 31 7.06 12.02 6.15
C TYR A 31 5.92 13.05 6.14
N TYR A 32 6.23 14.24 6.66
CA TYR A 32 5.24 15.32 6.90
C TYR A 32 4.39 15.70 5.67
N PRO A 33 4.92 15.76 4.43
CA PRO A 33 4.09 16.03 3.26
C PRO A 33 2.97 14.99 3.07
N LEU A 34 3.30 13.70 3.23
CA LEU A 34 2.32 12.62 3.10
C LEU A 34 1.32 12.63 4.26
N LYS A 35 1.78 12.85 5.50
CA LYS A 35 0.88 13.05 6.64
C LYS A 35 -0.14 14.15 6.38
N ARG A 36 0.31 15.32 5.92
CA ARG A 36 -0.58 16.45 5.60
C ARG A 36 -1.54 16.09 4.47
N ALA A 37 -1.08 15.37 3.45
CA ALA A 37 -1.92 14.93 2.36
C ALA A 37 -3.02 13.98 2.84
N ILE A 38 -2.70 12.99 3.68
CA ILE A 38 -3.67 12.02 4.22
C ILE A 38 -4.71 12.72 5.11
N LEU A 39 -4.27 13.66 5.95
CA LEU A 39 -5.14 14.39 6.88
C LEU A 39 -5.91 15.55 6.23
N HIS A 40 -5.61 15.88 4.96
CA HIS A 40 -6.35 16.92 4.24
C HIS A 40 -7.81 16.50 4.08
N GLN A 41 -8.75 17.42 4.32
CA GLN A 41 -10.18 17.13 4.41
C GLN A 41 -10.71 16.37 3.20
N GLU A 42 -10.33 16.78 1.98
CA GLU A 42 -10.78 16.13 0.74
C GLU A 42 -10.25 14.70 0.59
N ASN A 43 -9.00 14.45 1.00
CA ASN A 43 -8.38 13.12 0.92
C ASN A 43 -8.87 12.20 2.04
N ALA A 44 -9.15 12.76 3.23
CA ALA A 44 -9.75 12.01 4.32
C ALA A 44 -11.12 11.42 3.94
N LEU A 45 -11.89 12.10 3.08
CA LEU A 45 -13.15 11.56 2.55
C LEU A 45 -12.93 10.30 1.71
N TYR A 46 -11.86 10.23 0.91
CA TYR A 46 -11.53 9.04 0.14
C TYR A 46 -11.27 7.82 1.04
N PHE A 47 -10.51 7.98 2.12
CA PHE A 47 -10.24 6.87 3.04
C PHE A 47 -11.49 6.41 3.82
N ARG A 48 -12.42 7.33 4.09
CA ARG A 48 -13.72 7.00 4.73
C ARG A 48 -14.67 6.19 3.83
N LEU A 49 -14.38 6.04 2.53
CA LEU A 49 -15.12 5.14 1.65
C LEU A 49 -14.92 3.67 2.01
N PHE A 50 -13.85 3.35 2.75
CA PHE A 50 -13.51 2.01 3.19
C PHE A 50 -13.86 1.85 4.68
N SER A 51 -14.35 0.67 5.03
CA SER A 51 -14.84 0.40 6.39
C SER A 51 -13.71 0.34 7.43
N ASN A 52 -12.52 -0.11 7.04
CA ASN A 52 -11.32 -0.19 7.85
C ASN A 52 -10.07 -0.34 6.95
N PHE A 53 -8.89 -0.45 7.57
CA PHE A 53 -7.63 -0.55 6.84
C PHE A 53 -7.53 -1.83 5.98
N ASP A 54 -8.01 -2.98 6.47
CA ASP A 54 -7.97 -4.23 5.70
C ASP A 54 -8.88 -4.16 4.47
N ASP A 55 -10.08 -3.59 4.62
CA ASP A 55 -10.99 -3.33 3.49
C ASP A 55 -10.36 -2.38 2.46
N PHE A 56 -9.68 -1.32 2.92
CA PHE A 56 -8.89 -0.44 2.05
C PHE A 56 -7.81 -1.21 1.28
N LEU A 57 -7.04 -2.07 1.96
CA LEU A 57 -6.01 -2.88 1.32
C LEU A 57 -6.61 -3.85 0.29
N GLU A 58 -7.73 -4.49 0.60
CA GLU A 58 -8.36 -5.46 -0.29
C GLU A 58 -8.95 -4.82 -1.54
N LYS A 59 -9.71 -3.73 -1.37
CA LYS A 59 -10.39 -3.01 -2.47
C LYS A 59 -9.42 -2.28 -3.39
N ASN A 60 -8.25 -1.89 -2.89
CA ASN A 60 -7.20 -1.25 -3.69
C ASN A 60 -6.11 -2.22 -4.17
N TYR A 61 -6.27 -3.52 -3.92
CA TYR A 61 -5.32 -4.56 -4.32
C TYR A 61 -3.90 -4.34 -3.72
N LEU A 62 -3.83 -3.88 -2.48
CA LEU A 62 -2.60 -3.56 -1.75
C LEU A 62 -2.24 -4.58 -0.66
N LYS A 63 -3.12 -5.55 -0.38
CA LYS A 63 -2.94 -6.53 0.71
C LYS A 63 -1.62 -7.31 0.63
N THR A 64 -1.27 -7.84 -0.54
CA THR A 64 0.00 -8.57 -0.72
C THR A 64 1.21 -7.65 -0.52
N ILE A 65 1.14 -6.41 -1.02
CA ILE A 65 2.21 -5.41 -0.86
C ILE A 65 2.46 -5.12 0.62
N TRP A 66 1.37 -4.92 1.38
CA TRP A 66 1.43 -4.70 2.82
C TRP A 66 2.03 -5.90 3.57
N GLN A 67 1.66 -7.12 3.23
CA GLN A 67 2.19 -8.31 3.89
C GLN A 67 3.70 -8.45 3.65
N VAL A 68 4.11 -8.32 2.40
CA VAL A 68 5.52 -8.41 2.01
C VAL A 68 6.36 -7.33 2.71
N SER A 69 5.87 -6.08 2.78
CA SER A 69 6.61 -5.00 3.45
C SER A 69 6.78 -5.21 4.96
N LYS A 70 5.96 -6.06 5.59
CA LYS A 70 6.12 -6.43 7.01
C LYS A 70 7.05 -7.61 7.25
N GLU A 71 7.24 -8.46 6.25
CA GLU A 71 8.25 -9.52 6.31
C GLU A 71 9.65 -8.95 6.03
N THR A 72 9.77 -8.15 4.98
CA THR A 72 11.00 -7.44 4.64
C THR A 72 10.61 -6.11 3.97
N PRO A 73 10.93 -4.95 4.58
CA PRO A 73 10.68 -3.66 3.95
C PRO A 73 11.31 -3.61 2.56
N PHE A 74 10.62 -3.05 1.57
CA PHE A 74 11.15 -2.89 0.22
C PHE A 74 12.46 -2.08 0.22
N SER A 75 12.57 -1.12 1.14
CA SER A 75 13.79 -0.34 1.41
C SER A 75 15.01 -1.17 1.83
N GLU A 76 14.81 -2.35 2.39
CA GLU A 76 15.86 -3.25 2.87
C GLU A 76 16.21 -4.36 1.87
N MET A 77 15.46 -4.47 0.76
CA MET A 77 15.70 -5.49 -0.25
C MET A 77 16.87 -5.13 -1.16
N ASP A 78 17.71 -6.13 -1.47
CA ASP A 78 18.63 -6.01 -2.61
C ASP A 78 17.85 -5.99 -3.94
N PHE A 79 18.53 -5.59 -5.02
CA PHE A 79 17.89 -5.45 -6.33
C PHE A 79 17.24 -6.74 -6.85
N ASN A 80 17.88 -7.91 -6.66
CA ASN A 80 17.35 -9.17 -7.18
C ASN A 80 16.13 -9.62 -6.37
N MET A 81 16.19 -9.47 -5.05
CA MET A 81 15.06 -9.72 -4.16
C MET A 81 13.89 -8.80 -4.51
N PHE A 82 14.15 -7.49 -4.60
CA PHE A 82 13.16 -6.49 -4.97
C PHE A 82 12.51 -6.81 -6.33
N LYS A 83 13.32 -7.12 -7.34
CA LYS A 83 12.84 -7.46 -8.69
C LYS A 83 11.90 -8.67 -8.64
N ASN A 84 12.35 -9.78 -8.06
CA ASN A 84 11.58 -11.03 -8.04
C ASN A 84 10.26 -10.89 -7.28
N ILE A 85 10.30 -10.20 -6.13
CA ILE A 85 9.11 -9.93 -5.31
C ILE A 85 8.16 -8.99 -6.06
N SER A 86 8.67 -7.92 -6.66
CA SER A 86 7.86 -6.96 -7.40
C SER A 86 7.18 -7.60 -8.61
N GLU A 87 7.89 -8.42 -9.39
CA GLU A 87 7.33 -9.16 -10.52
C GLU A 87 6.18 -10.07 -10.08
N LYS A 88 6.37 -10.82 -8.99
CA LYS A 88 5.33 -11.67 -8.41
C LYS A 88 4.11 -10.86 -7.97
N ILE A 89 4.31 -9.78 -7.22
CA ILE A 89 3.24 -8.90 -6.74
C ILE A 89 2.45 -8.30 -7.90
N ILE A 90 3.14 -7.77 -8.93
CA ILE A 90 2.50 -7.17 -10.10
C ILE A 90 1.64 -8.20 -10.83
N PHE A 91 2.15 -9.42 -11.01
CA PHE A 91 1.43 -10.50 -11.67
C PHE A 91 0.18 -10.94 -10.88
N GLU A 92 0.31 -11.17 -9.58
CA GLU A 92 -0.80 -11.55 -8.70
C GLU A 92 -1.88 -10.46 -8.68
N ARG A 93 -1.47 -9.20 -8.49
CA ARG A 93 -2.35 -8.04 -8.48
C ARG A 93 -3.09 -7.89 -9.81
N GLY A 94 -2.38 -7.95 -10.93
CA GLY A 94 -2.97 -7.84 -12.26
C GLY A 94 -3.96 -8.97 -12.55
N SER A 95 -3.64 -10.19 -12.13
CA SER A 95 -4.53 -11.35 -12.26
C SER A 95 -5.83 -11.17 -11.48
N LYS A 96 -5.75 -10.68 -10.24
CA LYS A 96 -6.93 -10.40 -9.41
C LYS A 96 -7.80 -9.30 -10.04
N MET A 97 -7.19 -8.18 -10.46
CA MET A 97 -7.91 -7.09 -11.14
C MET A 97 -8.64 -7.58 -12.40
N LEU A 98 -7.97 -8.42 -13.21
CA LEU A 98 -8.57 -8.97 -14.42
C LEU A 98 -9.76 -9.90 -14.11
N ASN A 99 -9.66 -10.71 -13.07
CA ASN A 99 -10.74 -11.60 -12.64
C ASN A 99 -11.95 -10.82 -12.12
N ASP A 100 -11.72 -9.75 -11.36
CA ASP A 100 -12.78 -8.89 -10.85
C ASP A 100 -13.49 -8.16 -12.00
N LEU A 101 -12.74 -7.64 -12.98
CA LEU A 101 -13.30 -7.08 -14.21
C LEU A 101 -14.19 -8.10 -14.94
N LYS A 102 -13.68 -9.30 -15.23
CA LYS A 102 -14.43 -10.36 -15.91
C LYS A 102 -15.70 -10.78 -15.15
N SER A 103 -15.63 -10.82 -13.82
CA SER A 103 -16.78 -11.19 -12.97
C SER A 103 -17.87 -10.14 -13.00
N ASN A 104 -17.50 -8.86 -13.07
CA ASN A 104 -18.44 -7.75 -13.17
C ASN A 104 -19.16 -7.70 -14.54
N TYR A 105 -18.55 -8.22 -15.62
CA TYR A 105 -19.19 -8.34 -16.93
C TYR A 105 -20.15 -9.54 -17.06
N LYS A 106 -20.16 -10.48 -16.10
CA LYS A 106 -21.05 -11.65 -16.09
C LYS A 106 -22.36 -11.42 -15.31
N LYS A 107 -22.58 -10.21 -14.79
CA LYS A 107 -23.85 -9.76 -14.21
C LYS A 107 -24.59 -8.88 -15.19
#